data_AF-A0A395NHW1-F1
#
_entry.id   AF-A0A395NHW1-F1
#
_cell.length_a   1.000
_cell.length_b   1.000
_cell.length_c   1.000
_cell.angle_alpha   90.00
_cell.angle_beta   90.00
_cell.angle_gamma   90.00
#
_symmetry.space_group_name_H-M   'P 1'
#
loop_
_entity.id
_entity.type
_entity.pdbx_description
1 polymer ?
#
loop_
_entity_poly.entity_id
_entity_poly.type
_entity_poly.pdbx_seq_one_letter_code
_entity_poly.pdbx_strand_id
1 'polypeptide(L)'
;MHHPEAHLSTTQHIETIECQVRCLHYPFLVWNFWLKTNEDPLDLSSLTSVHIGPMYVAQYHNVSHNADDFPTTSAVTELSFNAMERLCKVSRAAQLIQFRGPGQFSSDFDIALLLSLVYPICTEALLNNQKCFLQDPVWTQVIQASAKHESFTDRSPLGIRLLILMAKVPGLAKNTCHVVTVQQSLKAEDFDAVAAMVRALRSDIIVWRRDFNIALIHAPDEAKRSTNINTDKRYELLGVALIIQILASRMLVCISLADRGILEEEVQCFAIELKSLQGSVGHHRRAEVFLTQKAKIADAVIETHDDFAATAGSGRIVESWRLKSFPSRLGRRAVTE
;
A
#
# COMPACT_ATOMS: atom_id res chain seq x y z
N MET A 1 20.40 30.25 -44.80
CA MET A 1 20.01 28.85 -45.09
C MET A 1 19.53 28.22 -43.80
N HIS A 2 18.52 27.35 -43.85
CA HIS A 2 17.80 26.87 -42.67
C HIS A 2 18.65 25.97 -41.76
N HIS A 3 18.55 26.18 -40.45
CA HIS A 3 18.79 25.12 -39.47
C HIS A 3 17.54 24.24 -39.37
N PRO A 4 17.68 22.90 -39.28
CA PRO A 4 16.53 22.01 -39.06
C PRO A 4 16.16 21.98 -37.57
N GLU A 5 14.92 22.32 -37.26
CA GLU A 5 14.37 22.12 -35.91
C GLU A 5 14.08 20.62 -35.69
N ALA A 6 14.67 20.06 -34.64
CA ALA A 6 14.45 18.66 -34.28
C ALA A 6 13.13 18.51 -33.53
N HIS A 7 12.04 18.27 -34.27
CA HIS A 7 10.77 17.83 -33.69
C HIS A 7 10.89 16.44 -33.07
N LEU A 8 11.25 16.38 -31.79
CA LEU A 8 11.03 15.21 -30.94
C LEU A 8 9.52 15.02 -30.74
N SER A 9 9.01 13.85 -31.15
CA SER A 9 7.60 13.52 -31.09
C SER A 9 7.12 13.39 -29.63
N THR A 10 6.07 14.15 -29.28
CA THR A 10 5.41 14.11 -27.96
C THR A 10 5.03 12.69 -27.53
N THR A 11 4.76 11.79 -28.49
CA THR A 11 4.42 10.38 -28.25
C THR A 11 5.53 9.60 -27.56
N GLN A 12 6.81 9.86 -27.88
CA GLN A 12 7.94 9.14 -27.25
C GLN A 12 8.12 9.49 -25.77
N HIS A 13 7.76 10.71 -25.35
CA HIS A 13 7.78 11.08 -23.93
C HIS A 13 6.67 10.38 -23.14
N ILE A 14 5.48 10.20 -23.74
CA ILE A 14 4.36 9.49 -23.10
C ILE A 14 4.70 8.02 -22.88
N GLU A 15 5.24 7.32 -23.87
CA GLU A 15 5.65 5.91 -23.73
C GLU A 15 6.78 5.71 -22.71
N THR A 16 7.72 6.65 -22.62
CA THR A 16 8.82 6.61 -21.64
C THR A 16 8.29 6.79 -20.20
N ILE A 17 7.32 7.68 -20.01
CA ILE A 17 6.65 7.89 -18.72
C ILE A 17 5.79 6.67 -18.36
N GLU A 18 5.04 6.09 -19.29
CA GLU A 18 4.32 4.83 -19.04
C GLU A 18 5.26 3.69 -18.60
N CYS A 19 6.45 3.59 -19.20
CA CYS A 19 7.43 2.57 -18.82
C CYS A 19 7.97 2.80 -17.40
N GLN A 20 8.22 4.06 -17.00
CA GLN A 20 8.60 4.38 -15.62
C GLN A 20 7.45 4.16 -14.62
N VAL A 21 6.20 4.44 -14.99
CA VAL A 21 5.02 4.14 -14.17
C VAL A 21 4.81 2.63 -14.02
N ARG A 22 5.11 1.81 -15.04
CA ARG A 22 5.10 0.34 -14.92
C ARG A 22 6.17 -0.17 -13.94
N CYS A 23 7.34 0.48 -13.85
CA CYS A 23 8.35 0.16 -12.82
C CYS A 23 7.87 0.48 -11.38
N LEU A 24 6.97 1.44 -11.20
CA LEU A 24 6.35 1.74 -9.89
C LEU A 24 5.28 0.73 -9.44
N HIS A 25 4.82 -0.16 -10.33
CA HIS A 25 3.82 -1.20 -10.02
C HIS A 25 4.42 -2.50 -9.41
N TYR A 26 5.72 -2.52 -9.07
CA TYR A 26 6.39 -3.65 -8.41
C TYR A 26 6.93 -3.36 -6.99
N PRO A 27 6.09 -3.04 -5.97
CA PRO A 27 6.54 -2.90 -4.58
C PRO A 27 6.78 -4.22 -3.83
N PHE A 28 6.41 -5.39 -4.36
CA PHE A 28 6.13 -6.56 -3.51
C PHE A 28 7.09 -7.76 -3.56
N LEU A 29 8.10 -7.77 -4.44
CA LEU A 29 9.29 -8.62 -4.24
C LEU A 29 10.15 -8.11 -3.08
N VAL A 30 9.84 -6.91 -2.57
CA VAL A 30 10.58 -6.21 -1.52
C VAL A 30 10.24 -6.70 -0.10
N TRP A 31 9.13 -7.41 0.04
CA TRP A 31 8.35 -7.48 1.29
C TRP A 31 8.93 -8.41 2.37
N ASN A 32 9.61 -9.50 2.00
CA ASN A 32 9.98 -10.58 2.94
C ASN A 32 11.35 -10.40 3.64
N PHE A 33 12.18 -9.42 3.28
CA PHE A 33 13.60 -9.43 3.67
C PHE A 33 14.05 -8.34 4.66
N TRP A 34 13.31 -7.25 4.85
CA TRP A 34 13.77 -6.05 5.58
C TRP A 34 14.04 -6.23 7.10
N LEU A 35 13.98 -7.45 7.64
CA LEU A 35 13.98 -7.71 9.08
C LEU A 35 15.20 -8.47 9.56
N LYS A 36 16.38 -7.91 9.28
CA LYS A 36 17.65 -8.41 9.81
C LYS A 36 18.75 -7.35 10.08
N THR A 37 18.48 -6.05 9.89
CA THR A 37 19.56 -5.04 9.81
C THR A 37 19.20 -3.65 10.37
N ASN A 38 18.45 -3.56 11.47
CA ASN A 38 18.24 -2.30 12.20
C ASN A 38 18.31 -2.53 13.72
N GLU A 39 19.49 -2.94 14.16
CA GLU A 39 19.95 -2.85 15.55
C GLU A 39 21.32 -2.14 15.51
N ASP A 40 21.47 -1.12 16.35
CA ASP A 40 22.63 -0.23 16.57
C ASP A 40 23.15 0.71 15.46
N PRO A 41 23.61 1.93 15.83
CA PRO A 41 24.26 2.86 14.91
C PRO A 41 25.71 2.43 14.62
N LEU A 42 25.97 2.01 13.39
CA LEU A 42 27.33 1.68 12.93
C LEU A 42 28.27 2.89 13.00
N ASP A 43 29.35 2.76 13.77
CA ASP A 43 30.50 3.66 13.71
C ASP A 43 31.20 3.52 12.34
N LEU A 44 31.23 4.63 11.60
CA LEU A 44 31.78 4.72 10.24
C LEU A 44 33.32 4.73 10.20
N SER A 45 34.00 4.58 11.33
CA SER A 45 35.47 4.58 11.44
C SER A 45 36.19 3.37 10.81
N SER A 46 35.47 2.27 10.51
CA SER A 46 36.08 0.95 10.29
C SER A 46 36.13 0.42 8.84
N LEU A 47 35.54 1.10 7.85
CA LEU A 47 35.47 0.60 6.46
C LEU A 47 36.56 1.18 5.55
N THR A 48 37.80 0.74 5.74
CA THR A 48 38.87 0.89 4.74
C THR A 48 39.07 -0.37 3.90
N SER A 49 38.96 -0.22 2.57
CA SER A 49 39.45 -1.13 1.53
C SER A 49 38.82 -2.54 1.42
N VAL A 50 37.91 -2.70 0.45
CA VAL A 50 37.74 -3.96 -0.31
C VAL A 50 37.81 -3.65 -1.80
N HIS A 51 38.63 -4.41 -2.53
CA HIS A 51 38.83 -4.27 -3.98
C HIS A 51 37.60 -4.71 -4.78
N ILE A 52 37.30 -3.99 -5.87
CA ILE A 52 36.34 -4.40 -6.90
C ILE A 52 37.14 -4.89 -8.12
N GLY A 53 36.99 -6.16 -8.47
CA GLY A 53 37.48 -6.73 -9.73
C GLY A 53 36.34 -6.92 -10.74
N PRO A 54 36.55 -6.71 -12.05
CA PRO A 54 35.51 -6.87 -13.06
C PRO A 54 35.43 -8.32 -13.59
N MET A 55 34.23 -8.79 -13.94
CA MET A 55 34.08 -9.96 -14.81
C MET A 55 32.91 -9.79 -15.80
N TYR A 56 33.11 -10.32 -17.01
CA TYR A 56 32.27 -10.10 -18.19
C TYR A 56 31.39 -11.33 -18.52
N VAL A 57 30.20 -11.05 -19.06
CA VAL A 57 29.43 -11.79 -20.10
C VAL A 57 29.81 -13.25 -20.43
N ALA A 58 28.90 -14.19 -20.14
CA ALA A 58 28.31 -15.24 -21.02
C ALA A 58 27.40 -16.17 -20.16
N GLN A 59 26.51 -17.08 -20.64
CA GLN A 59 25.95 -17.40 -21.97
C GLN A 59 24.53 -18.02 -21.81
N TYR A 60 23.79 -18.25 -22.90
CA TYR A 60 22.55 -19.07 -22.92
C TYR A 60 22.84 -20.53 -23.34
N HIS A 61 22.29 -21.52 -22.62
CA HIS A 61 22.06 -22.88 -23.16
C HIS A 61 20.84 -23.56 -22.53
N ASN A 62 20.17 -24.41 -23.33
CA ASN A 62 18.99 -25.19 -22.94
C ASN A 62 19.29 -26.23 -21.86
N VAL A 63 18.35 -26.42 -20.91
CA VAL A 63 18.19 -27.66 -20.15
C VAL A 63 16.70 -28.03 -20.10
N SER A 64 16.42 -29.33 -20.23
CA SER A 64 15.11 -29.97 -20.31
C SER A 64 14.44 -30.21 -18.95
N HIS A 65 13.16 -30.60 -18.98
CA HIS A 65 12.37 -31.06 -17.83
C HIS A 65 13.12 -31.97 -16.85
N ASN A 66 12.98 -31.68 -15.56
CA ASN A 66 12.60 -32.65 -14.53
C ASN A 66 11.95 -31.94 -13.33
N ALA A 67 11.26 -32.71 -12.48
CA ALA A 67 10.54 -32.22 -11.31
C ALA A 67 11.44 -32.14 -10.06
N ASP A 68 10.91 -31.50 -9.01
CA ASP A 68 11.45 -31.42 -7.64
C ASP A 68 12.78 -30.67 -7.45
N ASP A 69 12.72 -29.34 -7.55
CA ASP A 69 13.80 -28.45 -7.08
C ASP A 69 13.28 -27.46 -6.02
N PHE A 70 13.86 -27.53 -4.81
CA PHE A 70 13.71 -26.48 -3.79
C PHE A 70 14.57 -25.27 -4.19
N PRO A 71 14.12 -24.02 -3.96
CA PRO A 71 14.88 -22.84 -4.36
C PRO A 71 16.24 -22.76 -3.64
N THR A 72 17.31 -22.73 -4.43
CA THR A 72 18.69 -22.65 -3.92
C THR A 72 18.97 -21.30 -3.25
N THR A 73 19.84 -21.34 -2.23
CA THR A 73 20.14 -20.20 -1.34
C THR A 73 20.64 -18.94 -2.08
N SER A 74 21.25 -19.10 -3.27
CA SER A 74 21.74 -17.98 -4.10
C SER A 74 20.61 -17.12 -4.69
N ALA A 75 19.53 -17.74 -5.18
CA ALA A 75 18.36 -17.02 -5.70
C ALA A 75 17.69 -16.17 -4.60
N VAL A 76 17.68 -16.68 -3.37
CA VAL A 76 17.17 -15.97 -2.18
C VAL A 76 18.01 -14.72 -1.86
N THR A 77 19.34 -14.79 -2.01
CA THR A 77 20.23 -13.62 -1.80
C THR A 77 20.19 -12.58 -2.92
N GLU A 78 19.96 -12.95 -4.17
CA GLU A 78 19.88 -11.95 -5.26
C GLU A 78 18.53 -11.19 -5.24
N LEU A 79 17.44 -11.90 -4.91
CA LEU A 79 16.15 -11.26 -4.64
C LEU A 79 16.19 -10.32 -3.42
N SER A 80 17.01 -10.62 -2.41
CA SER A 80 17.07 -9.83 -1.17
C SER A 80 17.77 -8.47 -1.32
N PHE A 81 18.79 -8.38 -2.16
CA PHE A 81 19.49 -7.12 -2.46
C PHE A 81 18.57 -6.14 -3.20
N ASN A 82 17.92 -6.63 -4.27
CA ASN A 82 16.97 -5.88 -5.10
C ASN A 82 15.73 -5.39 -4.31
N ALA A 83 15.35 -6.10 -3.25
CA ALA A 83 14.30 -5.70 -2.33
C ALA A 83 14.68 -4.44 -1.55
N MET A 84 15.76 -4.52 -0.76
CA MET A 84 16.21 -3.47 0.14
C MET A 84 16.50 -2.15 -0.61
N GLU A 85 17.09 -2.25 -1.80
CA GLU A 85 17.38 -1.11 -2.66
C GLU A 85 16.11 -0.32 -3.05
N ARG A 86 14.97 -1.01 -3.24
CA ARG A 86 13.69 -0.40 -3.64
C ARG A 86 12.94 0.26 -2.48
N LEU A 87 12.92 -0.33 -1.28
CA LEU A 87 12.36 0.35 -0.09
C LEU A 87 13.16 1.61 0.23
N CYS A 88 14.49 1.55 0.10
CA CYS A 88 15.36 2.71 0.22
C CYS A 88 15.04 3.79 -0.83
N LYS A 89 14.74 3.39 -2.08
CA LYS A 89 14.26 4.32 -3.13
C LYS A 89 12.90 4.95 -2.81
N VAL A 90 11.92 4.22 -2.27
CA VAL A 90 10.63 4.79 -1.86
C VAL A 90 10.80 5.77 -0.70
N SER A 91 11.57 5.42 0.33
CA SER A 91 11.82 6.31 1.48
C SER A 91 12.52 7.60 1.07
N ARG A 92 13.55 7.50 0.21
CA ARG A 92 14.23 8.67 -0.37
C ARG A 92 13.30 9.49 -1.27
N ALA A 93 12.41 8.86 -2.04
CA ALA A 93 11.42 9.58 -2.86
C ALA A 93 10.35 10.28 -2.00
N ALA A 94 9.88 9.64 -0.92
CA ALA A 94 8.95 10.22 0.05
C ALA A 94 9.56 11.46 0.71
N GLN A 95 10.80 11.35 1.19
CA GLN A 95 11.57 12.46 1.76
C GLN A 95 11.81 13.58 0.74
N LEU A 96 12.12 13.25 -0.53
CA LEU A 96 12.31 14.24 -1.60
C LEU A 96 11.01 14.99 -1.95
N ILE A 97 9.86 14.30 -2.00
CA ILE A 97 8.55 14.92 -2.17
C ILE A 97 8.25 15.84 -0.99
N GLN A 98 8.43 15.36 0.24
CA GLN A 98 8.19 16.13 1.45
C GLN A 98 9.09 17.38 1.52
N PHE A 99 10.37 17.25 1.16
CA PHE A 99 11.35 18.34 1.13
C PHE A 99 11.06 19.39 0.05
N ARG A 100 10.61 18.97 -1.15
CA ARG A 100 10.14 19.90 -2.19
C ARG A 100 8.94 20.72 -1.71
N GLY A 101 8.10 20.14 -0.86
CA GLY A 101 6.93 20.79 -0.30
C GLY A 101 5.76 20.89 -1.30
N PRO A 102 4.54 21.13 -0.79
CA PRO A 102 3.31 21.06 -1.60
C PRO A 102 3.26 22.09 -2.73
N GLY A 103 3.83 23.28 -2.52
CA GLY A 103 3.79 24.39 -3.50
C GLY A 103 4.56 24.14 -4.81
N GLN A 104 5.39 23.09 -4.89
CA GLN A 104 6.14 22.74 -6.10
C GLN A 104 5.39 21.76 -7.01
N PHE A 105 4.22 21.25 -6.60
CA PHE A 105 3.45 20.25 -7.34
C PHE A 105 2.37 20.90 -8.21
N SER A 106 2.79 21.79 -9.11
CA SER A 106 1.89 22.60 -9.96
C SER A 106 1.82 22.12 -11.42
N SER A 107 2.81 21.37 -11.92
CA SER A 107 2.78 20.83 -13.28
C SER A 107 2.03 19.50 -13.36
N ASP A 108 1.49 19.18 -14.54
CA ASP A 108 0.80 17.90 -14.76
C ASP A 108 1.74 16.68 -14.60
N PHE A 109 3.06 16.87 -14.80
CA PHE A 109 4.09 15.87 -14.53
C PHE A 109 4.33 15.67 -13.03
N ASP A 110 4.51 16.75 -12.27
CA ASP A 110 4.74 16.67 -10.83
C ASP A 110 3.52 16.07 -10.12
N ILE A 111 2.32 16.44 -10.55
CA ILE A 111 1.06 15.84 -10.10
C ILE A 111 1.03 14.34 -10.40
N ALA A 112 1.36 13.91 -11.63
CA ALA A 112 1.38 12.49 -11.98
C ALA A 112 2.40 11.71 -11.14
N LEU A 113 3.58 12.28 -10.91
CA LEU A 113 4.63 11.72 -10.05
C LEU A 113 4.14 11.58 -8.61
N LEU A 114 3.54 12.64 -8.03
CA LEU A 114 2.98 12.62 -6.68
C LEU A 114 1.93 11.51 -6.52
N LEU A 115 0.91 11.52 -7.39
CA LEU A 115 -0.21 10.55 -7.32
C LEU A 115 0.27 9.11 -7.47
N SER A 116 1.25 8.85 -8.34
CA SER A 116 1.86 7.51 -8.49
C SER A 116 2.57 6.99 -7.24
N LEU A 117 3.00 7.90 -6.35
CA LEU A 117 3.77 7.58 -5.15
C LEU A 117 2.95 7.64 -3.85
N VAL A 118 1.72 8.16 -3.85
CA VAL A 118 0.86 8.21 -2.64
C VAL A 118 0.71 6.83 -1.99
N TYR A 119 0.34 5.79 -2.75
CA TYR A 119 0.15 4.44 -2.18
C TYR A 119 1.45 3.84 -1.61
N PRO A 120 2.61 3.89 -2.30
CA PRO A 120 3.91 3.58 -1.72
C PRO A 120 4.22 4.35 -0.42
N ILE A 121 4.08 5.68 -0.41
CA ILE A 121 4.37 6.53 0.76
C ILE A 121 3.47 6.15 1.96
N CYS A 122 2.17 5.95 1.72
CA CYS A 122 1.24 5.54 2.78
C CYS A 122 1.56 4.13 3.29
N THR A 123 1.98 3.22 2.41
CA THR A 123 2.37 1.85 2.80
C THR A 123 3.65 1.86 3.63
N GLU A 124 4.65 2.66 3.25
CA GLU A 124 5.87 2.85 4.02
C GLU A 124 5.58 3.44 5.41
N ALA A 125 4.78 4.50 5.48
CA ALA A 125 4.40 5.12 6.76
C ALA A 125 3.65 4.13 7.66
N LEU A 126 2.71 3.34 7.10
CA LEU A 126 1.97 2.30 7.83
C LEU A 126 2.92 1.23 8.39
N LEU A 127 3.85 0.73 7.55
CA LEU A 127 4.85 -0.22 7.98
C LEU A 127 5.74 0.37 9.09
N ASN A 128 6.29 1.56 8.90
CA ASN A 128 7.19 2.18 9.88
C ASN A 128 6.48 2.70 11.15
N ASN A 129 5.18 2.43 11.33
CA ASN A 129 4.37 2.92 12.46
C ASN A 129 4.47 4.46 12.61
N GLN A 130 4.44 5.13 11.46
CA GLN A 130 4.64 6.57 11.30
C GLN A 130 3.38 7.24 10.74
N LYS A 131 3.25 8.52 11.05
CA LYS A 131 2.23 9.39 10.44
C LYS A 131 2.65 9.68 9.00
N CYS A 132 1.75 9.51 8.04
CA CYS A 132 1.99 9.88 6.65
C CYS A 132 1.93 11.41 6.52
N PHE A 133 2.95 12.05 5.93
CA PHE A 133 2.94 13.51 5.74
C PHE A 133 1.83 13.98 4.78
N LEU A 134 1.38 13.10 3.88
CA LEU A 134 0.27 13.39 2.95
C LEU A 134 -1.09 13.55 3.64
N GLN A 135 -1.22 13.18 4.92
CA GLN A 135 -2.44 13.45 5.71
C GLN A 135 -2.55 14.92 6.14
N ASP A 136 -1.49 15.72 5.97
CA ASP A 136 -1.49 17.15 6.26
C ASP A 136 -2.52 17.87 5.36
N PRO A 137 -3.27 18.86 5.88
CA PRO A 137 -4.27 19.58 5.09
C PRO A 137 -3.73 20.23 3.81
N VAL A 138 -2.49 20.70 3.79
CA VAL A 138 -1.89 21.36 2.61
C VAL A 138 -1.58 20.33 1.52
N TRP A 139 -1.05 19.15 1.90
CA TRP A 139 -0.87 18.04 0.95
C TRP A 139 -2.20 17.45 0.47
N THR A 140 -3.19 17.39 1.35
CA THR A 140 -4.56 17.00 1.00
C THR A 140 -5.12 17.94 -0.07
N GLN A 141 -4.96 19.25 0.07
CA GLN A 141 -5.40 20.24 -0.92
C GLN A 141 -4.72 20.05 -2.29
N VAL A 142 -3.41 19.79 -2.34
CA VAL A 142 -2.69 19.51 -3.60
C VAL A 142 -3.24 18.26 -4.29
N ILE A 143 -3.45 17.17 -3.54
CA ILE A 143 -4.05 15.95 -4.08
C ILE A 143 -5.47 16.24 -4.56
N GLN A 144 -6.27 17.00 -3.80
CA GLN A 144 -7.65 17.31 -4.14
C GLN A 144 -7.78 18.21 -5.40
N ALA A 145 -6.88 19.18 -5.56
CA ALA A 145 -6.81 20.06 -6.73
C ALA A 145 -6.36 19.35 -8.01
N SER A 146 -5.72 18.17 -7.90
CA SER A 146 -5.27 17.40 -9.06
C SER A 146 -6.38 16.67 -9.82
N ALA A 147 -7.62 16.69 -9.29
CA ALA A 147 -8.77 15.99 -9.85
C ALA A 147 -9.13 16.46 -11.27
N LYS A 148 -9.49 15.50 -12.13
CA LYS A 148 -9.98 15.70 -13.50
C LYS A 148 -11.39 15.11 -13.63
N HIS A 149 -12.18 15.60 -14.58
CA HIS A 149 -13.55 15.12 -14.86
C HIS A 149 -13.56 13.78 -15.63
N GLU A 150 -12.76 12.83 -15.15
CA GLU A 150 -12.64 11.47 -15.66
C GLU A 150 -13.36 10.50 -14.72
N SER A 151 -13.84 9.37 -15.26
CA SER A 151 -14.41 8.28 -14.44
C SER A 151 -13.38 7.17 -14.25
N PHE A 152 -13.23 6.68 -13.02
CA PHE A 152 -12.38 5.54 -12.67
C PHE A 152 -10.90 5.67 -13.06
N THR A 153 -10.29 6.86 -12.93
CA THR A 153 -8.84 7.07 -13.02
C THR A 153 -8.26 7.48 -11.66
N ASP A 154 -6.93 7.46 -11.48
CA ASP A 154 -6.31 8.00 -10.26
C ASP A 154 -6.61 9.50 -10.06
N ARG A 155 -6.91 10.24 -11.14
CA ARG A 155 -7.32 11.65 -11.11
C ARG A 155 -8.84 11.85 -11.09
N SER A 156 -9.65 10.80 -11.19
CA SER A 156 -11.09 10.91 -11.01
C SER A 156 -11.44 11.38 -9.58
N PRO A 157 -12.59 12.02 -9.33
CA PRO A 157 -12.99 12.42 -7.98
C PRO A 157 -13.05 11.25 -7.00
N LEU A 158 -13.40 10.04 -7.49
CA LEU A 158 -13.35 8.80 -6.71
C LEU A 158 -11.90 8.40 -6.39
N GLY A 159 -11.00 8.39 -7.36
CA GLY A 159 -9.58 8.05 -7.15
C GLY A 159 -8.89 9.01 -6.16
N ILE A 160 -9.06 10.31 -6.38
CA ILE A 160 -8.53 11.38 -5.51
C ILE A 160 -9.06 11.27 -4.08
N ARG A 161 -10.37 11.06 -3.89
CA ARG A 161 -10.94 10.85 -2.56
C ARG A 161 -10.37 9.59 -1.89
N LEU A 162 -10.19 8.50 -2.65
CA LEU A 162 -9.64 7.25 -2.11
C LEU A 162 -8.17 7.39 -1.66
N LEU A 163 -7.36 8.13 -2.43
CA LEU A 163 -5.98 8.49 -2.09
C LEU A 163 -5.90 9.27 -0.76
N ILE A 164 -6.79 10.26 -0.58
CA ILE A 164 -6.90 11.04 0.66
C ILE A 164 -7.32 10.15 1.84
N LEU A 165 -8.25 9.21 1.65
CA LEU A 165 -8.64 8.26 2.69
C LEU A 165 -7.48 7.33 3.08
N MET A 166 -6.72 6.82 2.11
CA MET A 166 -5.53 6.00 2.37
C MET A 166 -4.45 6.78 3.14
N ALA A 167 -4.26 8.09 2.85
CA ALA A 167 -3.30 8.93 3.56
C ALA A 167 -3.58 9.07 5.06
N LYS A 168 -4.86 8.97 5.49
CA LYS A 168 -5.25 8.96 6.91
C LYS A 168 -4.88 7.65 7.64
N VAL A 169 -4.83 6.51 6.93
CA VAL A 169 -4.69 5.17 7.53
C VAL A 169 -3.44 5.02 8.41
N PRO A 170 -2.22 5.43 8.01
CA PRO A 170 -1.01 5.26 8.82
C PRO A 170 -1.07 6.02 10.15
N GLY A 171 -1.63 7.24 10.16
CA GLY A 171 -1.79 8.03 11.39
C GLY A 171 -2.77 7.40 12.38
N LEU A 172 -3.89 6.86 11.87
CA LEU A 172 -4.86 6.15 12.70
C LEU A 172 -4.32 4.81 13.21
N ALA A 173 -3.56 4.08 12.37
CA ALA A 173 -2.90 2.85 12.79
C ALA A 173 -1.91 3.12 13.92
N LYS A 174 -1.06 4.16 13.78
CA LYS A 174 -0.14 4.57 14.85
C LYS A 174 -0.86 4.93 16.15
N ASN A 175 -1.94 5.72 16.07
CA ASN A 175 -2.72 6.09 17.25
C ASN A 175 -3.35 4.85 17.91
N THR A 176 -3.89 3.92 17.12
CA THR A 176 -4.45 2.64 17.60
C THR A 176 -3.40 1.79 18.29
N CYS A 177 -2.22 1.61 17.67
CA CYS A 177 -1.08 0.91 18.26
C CYS A 177 -0.65 1.54 19.60
N HIS A 178 -0.59 2.87 19.66
CA HIS A 178 -0.23 3.59 20.88
C HIS A 178 -1.21 3.28 22.02
N VAL A 179 -2.52 3.46 21.81
CA VAL A 179 -3.51 3.22 22.87
C VAL A 179 -3.59 1.75 23.31
N VAL A 180 -3.35 0.81 22.39
CA VAL A 180 -3.23 -0.63 22.72
C VAL A 180 -2.01 -0.91 23.59
N THR A 181 -0.84 -0.33 23.28
CA THR A 181 0.41 -0.57 24.01
C THR A 181 0.40 0.07 25.40
N VAL A 182 -0.03 1.33 25.53
CA VAL A 182 -0.02 2.07 26.82
C VAL A 182 -1.35 2.00 27.57
N GLN A 183 -2.18 0.98 27.28
CA GLN A 183 -3.56 0.86 27.76
C GLN A 183 -3.75 0.92 29.30
N GLN A 184 -2.69 0.71 30.08
CA GLN A 184 -2.72 0.72 31.54
C GLN A 184 -2.68 2.15 32.14
N SER A 185 -2.26 3.15 31.36
CA SER A 185 -2.12 4.55 31.81
C SER A 185 -3.13 5.52 31.18
N LEU A 186 -3.97 5.04 30.26
CA LEU A 186 -4.95 5.86 29.54
C LEU A 186 -6.34 5.83 30.17
N LYS A 187 -7.13 6.87 29.90
CA LYS A 187 -8.54 6.96 30.25
C LYS A 187 -9.42 6.39 29.14
N ALA A 188 -10.68 6.09 29.46
CA ALA A 188 -11.69 5.70 28.45
C ALA A 188 -11.81 6.73 27.31
N GLU A 189 -11.76 8.03 27.65
CA GLU A 189 -11.80 9.16 26.73
C GLU A 189 -10.72 9.08 25.62
N ASP A 190 -9.53 8.57 25.91
CA ASP A 190 -8.44 8.43 24.94
C ASP A 190 -8.77 7.34 23.89
N PHE A 191 -9.40 6.25 24.31
CA PHE A 191 -9.87 5.19 23.42
C PHE A 191 -11.05 5.67 22.58
N ASP A 192 -12.02 6.36 23.18
CA ASP A 192 -13.18 6.91 22.49
C ASP A 192 -12.78 7.93 21.42
N ALA A 193 -11.80 8.79 21.70
CA ALA A 193 -11.25 9.72 20.72
C ALA A 193 -10.64 9.01 19.51
N VAL A 194 -9.82 7.96 19.72
CA VAL A 194 -9.25 7.17 18.61
C VAL A 194 -10.34 6.39 17.87
N ALA A 195 -11.26 5.76 18.59
CA ALA A 195 -12.38 5.01 17.99
C ALA A 195 -13.31 5.91 17.17
N ALA A 196 -13.57 7.15 17.61
CA ALA A 196 -14.33 8.14 16.85
C ALA A 196 -13.63 8.49 15.52
N MET A 197 -12.31 8.74 15.54
CA MET A 197 -11.55 9.02 14.31
C MET A 197 -11.54 7.83 13.34
N VAL A 198 -11.43 6.59 13.83
CA VAL A 198 -11.47 5.39 12.98
C VAL A 198 -12.88 5.11 12.46
N ARG A 199 -13.93 5.33 13.27
CA ARG A 199 -15.34 5.27 12.83
C ARG A 199 -15.64 6.33 11.75
N ALA A 200 -15.06 7.53 11.84
CA ALA A 200 -15.17 8.55 10.79
C ALA A 200 -14.53 8.07 9.47
N LEU A 201 -13.33 7.49 9.50
CA LEU A 201 -12.72 6.88 8.30
C LEU A 201 -13.59 5.75 7.73
N ARG A 202 -14.17 4.89 8.57
CA ARG A 202 -15.11 3.83 8.13
C ARG A 202 -16.36 4.41 7.47
N SER A 203 -16.94 5.48 8.01
CA SER A 203 -18.08 6.17 7.39
C SER A 203 -17.70 6.76 6.03
N ASP A 204 -16.56 7.47 5.96
CA ASP A 204 -16.05 8.07 4.72
C ASP A 204 -15.90 7.04 3.58
N ILE A 205 -15.34 5.84 3.87
CA ILE A 205 -15.12 4.79 2.87
C ILE A 205 -16.40 4.01 2.52
N ILE A 206 -17.37 3.88 3.44
CA ILE A 206 -18.71 3.35 3.13
C ILE A 206 -19.45 4.26 2.15
N VAL A 207 -19.43 5.58 2.41
CA VAL A 207 -20.00 6.57 1.49
C VAL A 207 -19.27 6.52 0.13
N TRP A 208 -17.94 6.45 0.13
CA TRP A 208 -17.15 6.29 -1.11
C TRP A 208 -17.58 5.04 -1.90
N ARG A 209 -17.76 3.89 -1.23
CA ARG A 209 -18.13 2.62 -1.88
C ARG A 209 -19.55 2.68 -2.48
N ARG A 210 -20.47 3.37 -1.82
CA ARG A 210 -21.80 3.66 -2.38
C ARG A 210 -21.68 4.54 -3.63
N ASP A 211 -20.90 5.62 -3.56
CA ASP A 211 -20.74 6.56 -4.68
C ASP A 211 -20.03 5.89 -5.88
N PHE A 212 -19.07 4.99 -5.62
CA PHE A 212 -18.43 4.12 -6.63
C PHE A 212 -19.43 3.18 -7.31
N ASN A 213 -20.30 2.53 -6.54
CA ASN A 213 -21.34 1.64 -7.08
C ASN A 213 -22.35 2.41 -7.95
N ILE A 214 -22.75 3.61 -7.53
CA ILE A 214 -23.61 4.51 -8.32
C ILE A 214 -22.93 4.88 -9.65
N ALA A 215 -21.66 5.28 -9.61
CA ALA A 215 -20.88 5.56 -10.81
C ALA A 215 -20.74 4.34 -11.74
N LEU A 216 -20.68 3.12 -11.19
CA LEU A 216 -20.60 1.88 -11.97
C LEU A 216 -21.91 1.55 -12.69
N ILE A 217 -23.06 1.79 -12.03
CA ILE A 217 -24.40 1.63 -12.62
C ILE A 217 -24.61 2.63 -13.77
N HIS A 218 -24.23 3.89 -13.56
CA HIS A 218 -24.39 4.96 -14.56
C HIS A 218 -23.25 5.05 -15.58
N ALA A 219 -22.26 4.16 -15.54
CA ALA A 219 -21.22 4.10 -16.56
C ALA A 219 -21.87 3.82 -17.93
N PRO A 220 -21.62 4.64 -18.98
CA PRO A 220 -22.23 4.43 -20.29
C PRO A 220 -21.82 3.08 -20.87
N ASP A 221 -22.67 2.46 -21.69
CA ASP A 221 -22.40 1.12 -22.24
C ASP A 221 -21.14 1.08 -23.11
N GLU A 222 -20.76 2.20 -23.72
CA GLU A 222 -19.46 2.35 -24.39
C GLU A 222 -18.29 2.23 -23.40
N ALA A 223 -18.40 2.76 -22.18
CA ALA A 223 -17.41 2.55 -21.10
C ALA A 223 -17.52 1.17 -20.41
N LYS A 224 -18.49 0.33 -20.81
CA LYS A 224 -18.52 -1.11 -20.53
C LYS A 224 -17.90 -1.94 -21.67
N ARG A 225 -17.82 -1.39 -22.88
CA ARG A 225 -17.24 -2.00 -24.09
C ARG A 225 -15.81 -1.51 -24.40
N SER A 226 -15.39 -0.35 -23.91
CA SER A 226 -14.10 0.27 -24.22
C SER A 226 -12.97 -0.33 -23.37
N THR A 227 -11.87 -0.70 -24.04
CA THR A 227 -10.49 -0.74 -23.54
C THR A 227 -10.25 -1.20 -22.09
N ASN A 228 -9.58 -2.35 -21.96
CA ASN A 228 -9.19 -3.02 -20.69
C ASN A 228 -8.73 -2.08 -19.56
N ILE A 229 -8.03 -0.99 -19.89
CA ILE A 229 -7.50 0.03 -18.97
C ILE A 229 -8.56 0.55 -17.97
N ASN A 230 -9.77 0.88 -18.44
CA ASN A 230 -10.83 1.41 -17.56
C ASN A 230 -11.38 0.35 -16.60
N THR A 231 -11.37 -0.92 -17.03
CA THR A 231 -11.80 -2.05 -16.21
C THR A 231 -10.73 -2.42 -15.18
N ASP A 232 -9.45 -2.46 -15.57
CA ASP A 232 -8.32 -2.68 -14.67
C ASP A 232 -8.36 -1.69 -13.48
N LYS A 233 -8.62 -0.41 -13.77
CA LYS A 233 -8.62 0.62 -12.73
C LYS A 233 -9.82 0.56 -11.78
N ARG A 234 -10.98 0.05 -12.23
CA ARG A 234 -12.12 -0.25 -11.33
C ARG A 234 -11.74 -1.32 -10.30
N TYR A 235 -11.04 -2.38 -10.73
CA TYR A 235 -10.52 -3.42 -9.85
C TYR A 235 -9.47 -2.89 -8.88
N GLU A 236 -8.53 -2.05 -9.33
CA GLU A 236 -7.54 -1.41 -8.45
C GLU A 236 -8.20 -0.54 -7.37
N LEU A 237 -9.15 0.32 -7.75
CA LEU A 237 -9.85 1.22 -6.82
C LEU A 237 -10.68 0.43 -5.79
N LEU A 238 -11.44 -0.59 -6.21
CA LEU A 238 -12.21 -1.43 -5.28
C LEU A 238 -11.27 -2.22 -4.36
N GLY A 239 -10.16 -2.76 -4.87
CA GLY A 239 -9.16 -3.45 -4.06
C GLY A 239 -8.54 -2.56 -2.98
N VAL A 240 -8.23 -1.29 -3.29
CA VAL A 240 -7.77 -0.31 -2.29
C VAL A 240 -8.86 0.01 -1.28
N ALA A 241 -10.12 0.19 -1.71
CA ALA A 241 -11.22 0.46 -0.81
C ALA A 241 -11.45 -0.67 0.20
N LEU A 242 -11.37 -1.93 -0.25
CA LEU A 242 -11.44 -3.11 0.62
C LEU A 242 -10.30 -3.16 1.64
N ILE A 243 -9.07 -2.77 1.26
CA ILE A 243 -7.95 -2.66 2.21
C ILE A 243 -8.22 -1.59 3.28
N ILE A 244 -8.74 -0.42 2.89
CA ILE A 244 -9.08 0.65 3.84
C ILE A 244 -10.19 0.16 4.78
N GLN A 245 -11.20 -0.55 4.26
CA GLN A 245 -12.25 -1.17 5.06
C GLN A 245 -11.69 -2.22 6.04
N ILE A 246 -10.85 -3.15 5.58
CA ILE A 246 -10.15 -4.15 6.42
C ILE A 246 -9.35 -3.47 7.54
N LEU A 247 -8.46 -2.54 7.19
CA LEU A 247 -7.56 -1.91 8.16
C LEU A 247 -8.32 -1.06 9.18
N ALA A 248 -9.28 -0.24 8.74
CA ALA A 248 -10.10 0.56 9.65
C ALA A 248 -11.00 -0.29 10.55
N SER A 249 -11.46 -1.44 10.06
CA SER A 249 -12.27 -2.37 10.85
C SER A 249 -11.40 -3.13 11.88
N ARG A 250 -10.25 -3.67 11.47
CA ARG A 250 -9.23 -4.24 12.38
C ARG A 250 -8.78 -3.25 13.46
N MET A 251 -8.61 -1.97 13.12
CA MET A 251 -8.31 -0.91 14.10
C MET A 251 -9.42 -0.76 15.15
N LEU A 252 -10.70 -0.86 14.77
CA LEU A 252 -11.80 -0.86 15.75
C LEU A 252 -11.89 -2.17 16.55
N VAL A 253 -11.67 -3.35 15.94
CA VAL A 253 -11.60 -4.64 16.66
C VAL A 253 -10.59 -4.57 17.82
N CYS A 254 -9.49 -3.82 17.63
CA CYS A 254 -8.47 -3.61 18.65
C CYS A 254 -8.95 -2.82 19.88
N ILE A 255 -9.84 -1.83 19.71
CA ILE A 255 -10.17 -0.82 20.73
C ILE A 255 -11.65 -0.76 21.15
N SER A 256 -12.58 -1.29 20.35
CA SER A 256 -14.00 -1.41 20.70
C SER A 256 -14.32 -2.84 21.14
N LEU A 257 -14.56 -3.02 22.44
CA LEU A 257 -14.89 -4.33 23.01
C LEU A 257 -16.31 -4.80 22.67
N ALA A 258 -17.29 -3.89 22.74
CA ALA A 258 -18.70 -4.21 22.53
C ALA A 258 -18.98 -4.68 21.10
N ASP A 259 -18.33 -4.06 20.12
CA ASP A 259 -18.55 -4.33 18.71
C ASP A 259 -17.68 -5.50 18.17
N ARG A 260 -16.69 -5.98 18.95
CA ARG A 260 -15.54 -6.77 18.46
C ARG A 260 -15.92 -7.91 17.53
N GLY A 261 -16.84 -8.79 17.95
CA GLY A 261 -17.23 -9.97 17.16
C GLY A 261 -17.87 -9.58 15.82
N ILE A 262 -18.76 -8.59 15.82
CA ILE A 262 -19.41 -8.10 14.59
C ILE A 262 -18.38 -7.48 13.64
N LEU A 263 -17.47 -6.65 14.18
CA LEU A 263 -16.43 -6.00 13.38
C LEU A 263 -15.43 -7.01 12.79
N GLU A 264 -15.17 -8.13 13.48
CA GLU A 264 -14.28 -9.18 12.98
C GLU A 264 -14.93 -9.97 11.84
N GLU A 265 -16.21 -10.34 11.95
CA GLU A 265 -16.96 -10.98 10.85
C GLU A 265 -17.03 -10.08 9.61
N GLU A 266 -17.23 -8.77 9.79
CA GLU A 266 -17.14 -7.78 8.70
C GLU A 266 -15.75 -7.76 8.04
N VAL A 267 -14.68 -7.82 8.85
CA VAL A 267 -13.29 -7.88 8.36
C VAL A 267 -13.07 -9.13 7.51
N GLN A 268 -13.55 -10.30 7.96
CA GLN A 268 -13.45 -11.54 7.21
C GLN A 268 -14.23 -11.46 5.89
N CYS A 269 -15.44 -10.88 5.91
CA CYS A 269 -16.23 -10.62 4.71
C CYS A 269 -15.48 -9.75 3.69
N PHE A 270 -14.81 -8.67 4.11
CA PHE A 270 -14.00 -7.84 3.21
C PHE A 270 -12.75 -8.56 2.69
N ALA A 271 -12.13 -9.44 3.48
CA ALA A 271 -10.99 -10.25 3.04
C ALA A 271 -11.40 -11.29 2.00
N ILE A 272 -12.51 -12.00 2.23
CA ILE A 272 -13.10 -12.94 1.27
C ILE A 272 -13.51 -12.22 -0.02
N GLU A 273 -14.11 -11.02 0.08
CA GLU A 273 -14.44 -10.19 -1.09
C GLU A 273 -13.17 -9.82 -1.88
N LEU A 274 -12.07 -9.43 -1.22
CA LEU A 274 -10.81 -9.10 -1.88
C LEU A 274 -10.17 -10.32 -2.59
N LYS A 275 -10.29 -11.53 -2.01
CA LYS A 275 -9.86 -12.79 -2.65
C LYS A 275 -10.75 -13.15 -3.85
N SER A 276 -12.06 -12.97 -3.74
CA SER A 276 -13.01 -13.15 -4.85
C SER A 276 -12.71 -12.18 -6.00
N LEU A 277 -12.39 -10.93 -5.67
CA LEU A 277 -11.98 -9.91 -6.63
C LEU A 277 -10.68 -10.30 -7.36
N GLN A 278 -9.69 -10.84 -6.63
CA GLN A 278 -8.46 -11.40 -7.23
C GLN A 278 -8.76 -12.57 -8.19
N GLY A 279 -9.68 -13.47 -7.82
CA GLY A 279 -10.09 -14.57 -8.71
C GLY A 279 -10.82 -14.12 -9.97
N SER A 280 -11.41 -12.92 -9.95
CA SER A 280 -12.23 -12.37 -11.04
C SER A 280 -11.45 -11.65 -12.15
N VAL A 281 -10.14 -11.43 -11.99
CA VAL A 281 -9.32 -10.59 -12.89
C VAL A 281 -8.43 -11.36 -13.88
N GLY A 282 -8.72 -12.63 -14.17
CA GLY A 282 -7.88 -13.51 -15.01
C GLY A 282 -7.62 -13.07 -16.47
N HIS A 283 -8.25 -11.99 -16.95
CA HIS A 283 -7.97 -11.37 -18.26
C HIS A 283 -7.40 -9.95 -18.14
N HIS A 284 -7.18 -9.46 -16.92
CA HIS A 284 -6.82 -8.09 -16.57
C HIS A 284 -5.43 -8.07 -15.92
N ARG A 285 -4.38 -8.43 -16.68
CA ARG A 285 -3.01 -8.66 -16.19
C ARG A 285 -2.47 -7.59 -15.22
N ARG A 286 -2.79 -6.31 -15.43
CA ARG A 286 -2.39 -5.22 -14.53
C ARG A 286 -3.11 -5.32 -13.18
N ALA A 287 -4.44 -5.46 -13.20
CA ALA A 287 -5.24 -5.64 -11.99
C ALA A 287 -4.94 -6.97 -11.27
N GLU A 288 -4.63 -8.04 -12.01
CA GLU A 288 -4.19 -9.32 -11.46
C GLU A 288 -2.88 -9.18 -10.66
N VAL A 289 -1.86 -8.53 -11.24
CA VAL A 289 -0.60 -8.26 -10.53
C VAL A 289 -0.85 -7.36 -9.32
N PHE A 290 -1.68 -6.33 -9.44
CA PHE A 290 -2.02 -5.44 -8.34
C PHE A 290 -2.74 -6.20 -7.20
N LEU A 291 -3.84 -6.91 -7.50
CA LEU A 291 -4.65 -7.62 -6.51
C LEU A 291 -3.91 -8.79 -5.90
N THR A 292 -3.03 -9.49 -6.62
CA THR A 292 -2.20 -10.56 -6.05
C THR A 292 -1.26 -10.05 -4.95
N GLN A 293 -0.76 -8.82 -5.06
CA GLN A 293 0.00 -8.18 -3.99
C GLN A 293 -0.89 -7.84 -2.78
N LYS A 294 -2.14 -7.47 -3.02
CA LYS A 294 -3.12 -7.10 -1.98
C LYS A 294 -3.75 -8.30 -1.29
N ALA A 295 -3.89 -9.43 -1.99
CA ALA A 295 -4.46 -10.67 -1.48
C ALA A 295 -3.73 -11.18 -0.24
N LYS A 296 -2.42 -10.94 -0.12
CA LYS A 296 -1.63 -11.24 1.10
C LYS A 296 -2.18 -10.58 2.36
N ILE A 297 -2.84 -9.42 2.24
CA ILE A 297 -3.51 -8.75 3.36
C ILE A 297 -4.78 -9.53 3.75
N ALA A 298 -5.56 -10.00 2.78
CA ALA A 298 -6.70 -10.86 3.04
C ALA A 298 -6.28 -12.22 3.63
N ASP A 299 -5.21 -12.84 3.11
CA ASP A 299 -4.67 -14.10 3.64
C ASP A 299 -4.25 -13.94 5.11
N ALA A 300 -3.47 -12.89 5.43
CA ALA A 300 -3.10 -12.59 6.81
C ALA A 300 -4.31 -12.25 7.72
N VAL A 301 -5.37 -11.63 7.17
CA VAL A 301 -6.63 -11.41 7.90
C VAL A 301 -7.34 -12.71 8.21
N ILE A 302 -7.42 -13.63 7.25
CA ILE A 302 -8.09 -14.92 7.42
C ILE A 302 -7.31 -15.79 8.43
N GLU A 303 -5.99 -15.84 8.31
CA GLU A 303 -5.11 -16.55 9.26
C GLU A 303 -5.14 -16.00 10.70
N THR A 304 -5.52 -14.74 10.90
CA THR A 304 -5.61 -14.09 12.23
C THR A 304 -7.06 -13.88 12.69
N HIS A 305 -8.01 -14.64 12.15
CA HIS A 305 -9.40 -14.62 12.61
C HIS A 305 -9.50 -14.91 14.12
N ASP A 306 -9.07 -16.11 14.54
CA ASP A 306 -9.29 -16.60 15.91
C ASP A 306 -8.56 -15.76 16.96
N ASP A 307 -7.36 -15.26 16.64
CA ASP A 307 -6.56 -14.33 17.46
C ASP A 307 -7.36 -13.09 17.88
N PHE A 308 -8.22 -12.59 16.99
CA PHE A 308 -8.97 -11.34 17.19
C PHE A 308 -10.44 -11.58 17.54
N ALA A 309 -11.05 -12.68 17.09
CA ALA A 309 -12.39 -13.11 17.49
C ALA A 309 -12.43 -13.50 18.98
N ALA A 310 -11.35 -14.09 19.51
CA ALA A 310 -11.29 -14.52 20.91
C ALA A 310 -11.55 -13.36 21.91
N THR A 311 -12.47 -13.59 22.84
CA THR A 311 -12.76 -12.65 23.93
C THR A 311 -11.51 -12.38 24.76
N ALA A 312 -11.29 -11.12 25.16
CA ALA A 312 -10.22 -10.78 26.08
C ALA A 312 -10.66 -11.16 27.50
N GLY A 313 -10.09 -12.23 28.07
CA GLY A 313 -10.46 -12.74 29.39
C GLY A 313 -10.19 -11.77 30.56
N SER A 314 -9.51 -10.65 30.30
CA SER A 314 -9.16 -9.63 31.28
C SER A 314 -10.13 -8.44 31.36
N GLY A 315 -11.18 -8.40 30.52
CA GLY A 315 -12.07 -7.24 30.39
C GLY A 315 -11.40 -6.00 29.77
N ARG A 316 -10.13 -6.12 29.35
CA ARG A 316 -9.37 -5.09 28.64
C ARG A 316 -9.55 -5.23 27.13
N ILE A 317 -9.08 -4.23 26.39
CA ILE A 317 -9.01 -4.23 24.92
C ILE A 317 -8.09 -5.34 24.36
N VAL A 318 -7.80 -5.35 23.05
CA VAL A 318 -6.98 -6.41 22.44
C VAL A 318 -5.58 -6.46 23.07
N GLU A 319 -5.11 -7.68 23.35
CA GLU A 319 -3.78 -7.92 23.92
C GLU A 319 -2.72 -7.57 22.88
N SER A 320 -1.64 -6.89 23.30
CA SER A 320 -0.63 -6.34 22.39
C SER A 320 0.03 -7.38 21.49
N TRP A 321 0.11 -8.65 21.91
CA TRP A 321 0.64 -9.75 21.09
C TRP A 321 -0.21 -10.05 19.85
N ARG A 322 -1.55 -9.89 19.92
CA ARG A 322 -2.46 -10.10 18.78
C ARG A 322 -2.28 -8.99 17.73
N LEU A 323 -2.09 -7.76 18.20
CA LEU A 323 -1.70 -6.65 17.32
C LEU A 323 -0.33 -6.88 16.67
N LYS A 324 0.60 -7.59 17.34
CA LYS A 324 1.89 -8.02 16.77
C LYS A 324 1.76 -9.26 15.85
N SER A 325 0.72 -10.09 15.96
CA SER A 325 0.54 -11.29 15.11
C SER A 325 0.07 -10.95 13.69
N PHE A 326 -0.80 -9.94 13.51
CA PHE A 326 -1.25 -9.55 12.17
C PHE A 326 -0.09 -9.08 11.24
N PRO A 327 0.82 -8.18 11.67
CA PRO A 327 2.05 -7.90 10.93
C PRO A 327 2.93 -9.13 10.69
N SER A 328 2.94 -10.12 11.60
CA SER A 328 3.78 -11.29 11.41
C SER A 328 3.26 -12.22 10.30
N ARG A 329 1.93 -12.43 10.23
CA ARG A 329 1.29 -13.18 9.13
C ARG A 329 1.41 -12.50 7.77
N LEU A 330 1.53 -11.18 7.73
CA LEU A 330 1.88 -10.50 6.48
C LEU A 330 3.25 -10.93 5.92
N GLY A 331 4.13 -11.59 6.69
CA GLY A 331 5.51 -11.92 6.29
C GLY A 331 6.55 -10.94 6.84
N ARG A 332 6.13 -10.06 7.76
CA ARG A 332 7.04 -9.25 8.57
C ARG A 332 7.56 -10.13 9.72
N ARG A 333 8.81 -10.01 10.15
CA ARG A 333 9.17 -10.54 11.47
C ARG A 333 8.57 -9.59 12.51
N ALA A 334 8.15 -10.10 13.66
CA ALA A 334 7.94 -9.21 14.78
C ALA A 334 9.30 -8.61 15.16
N VAL A 335 9.36 -7.30 15.38
CA VAL A 335 10.47 -6.73 16.15
C VAL A 335 10.23 -7.21 17.58
N THR A 336 11.05 -8.17 18.01
CA THR A 336 11.21 -8.51 19.42
C THR A 336 11.94 -7.35 20.08
N GLU A 337 11.25 -6.66 20.97
CA GLU A 337 11.82 -5.66 21.89
C GLU A 337 12.62 -6.36 23.00
#